data_AF-A0A2J6HZB8-F1
#
_entry.id   AF-A0A2J6HZB8-F1
#
_cell.length_a   1.000
_cell.length_b   1.000
_cell.length_c   1.000
_cell.angle_alpha   90.00
_cell.angle_beta   90.00
_cell.angle_gamma   90.00
#
_symmetry.space_group_name_H-M   'P 1'
#
loop_
_entity.id
_entity.type
_entity.pdbx_description
1 polymer ?
#
loop_
_entity_poly.entity_id
_entity_poly.type
_entity_poly.pdbx_seq_one_letter_code
_entity_poly.pdbx_strand_id
1 'polypeptide(L)'
;MDEENLLSDYPSIRLNIVTPEDRGTINLCSLFECFDHYSNIDIKTNTIVDFYCPKCNQELTVKEECKLCGAPMVSFVLKAGGRVSICSRKGCSNHYLTFQDLTQELSRFYNEYEL
;
A
#
# COMPACT_ATOMS: atom_id res chain seq x y z
N MET A 1 -2.54 10.31 -3.18
CA MET A 1 -3.35 10.66 -2.01
C MET A 1 -4.69 11.16 -2.49
N ASP A 2 -5.72 10.87 -1.73
CA ASP A 2 -7.09 11.34 -1.90
C ASP A 2 -7.41 12.24 -0.69
N GLU A 3 -7.45 13.55 -0.95
CA GLU A 3 -7.62 14.59 0.08
C GLU A 3 -9.07 14.70 0.57
N GLU A 4 -10.03 14.12 -0.16
CA GLU A 4 -11.46 14.20 0.16
C GLU A 4 -11.90 13.04 1.05
N ASN A 5 -11.20 11.91 0.96
CA ASN A 5 -11.54 10.70 1.69
C ASN A 5 -10.46 10.39 2.73
N LEU A 6 -10.73 10.76 3.97
CA LEU A 6 -9.79 10.60 5.08
C LEU A 6 -9.94 9.23 5.75
N LEU A 7 -8.81 8.68 6.20
CA LEU A 7 -8.75 7.54 7.11
C LEU A 7 -7.81 7.90 8.25
N SER A 8 -8.27 7.73 9.50
CA SER A 8 -7.56 8.20 10.70
C SER A 8 -7.19 9.70 10.66
N ASP A 9 -8.07 10.54 10.10
CA ASP A 9 -7.86 11.99 9.90
C ASP A 9 -6.74 12.38 8.92
N TYR A 10 -6.20 11.42 8.15
CA TYR A 10 -5.21 11.67 7.08
C TYR A 10 -5.76 11.34 5.69
N PRO A 11 -5.29 12.02 4.63
CA PRO A 11 -5.62 11.67 3.25
C PRO A 11 -5.32 10.21 2.95
N SER A 12 -6.27 9.48 2.37
CA SER A 12 -6.10 8.06 2.08
C SER A 12 -5.31 7.80 0.79
N ILE A 13 -4.85 6.56 0.63
CA ILE A 13 -4.23 6.08 -0.60
C ILE A 13 -5.31 5.42 -1.46
N ARG A 14 -5.88 6.18 -2.40
CA ARG A 14 -6.83 5.65 -3.39
C ARG A 14 -6.11 4.87 -4.49
N LEU A 15 -6.63 3.69 -4.82
CA LEU A 15 -6.14 2.81 -5.88
C LEU A 15 -7.31 2.21 -6.67
N ASN A 16 -7.04 1.86 -7.93
CA ASN A 16 -7.94 1.03 -8.71
C ASN A 16 -7.67 -0.44 -8.38
N ILE A 17 -8.72 -1.24 -8.23
CA ILE A 17 -8.60 -2.66 -7.90
C ILE A 17 -9.43 -3.54 -8.84
N VAL A 18 -8.95 -4.76 -9.04
CA VAL A 18 -9.67 -5.82 -9.75
C VAL A 18 -9.67 -7.08 -8.89
N THR A 19 -10.84 -7.67 -8.74
CA THR A 19 -11.05 -8.99 -8.15
C THR A 19 -11.48 -9.97 -9.25
N PRO A 20 -11.59 -11.27 -8.97
CA PRO A 20 -12.18 -12.22 -9.92
C PRO A 20 -13.62 -11.86 -10.34
N GLU A 21 -14.36 -11.18 -9.47
CA GLU A 21 -15.78 -10.87 -9.66
C GLU A 21 -16.06 -9.45 -10.17
N ASP A 22 -15.25 -8.46 -9.79
CA ASP A 22 -15.59 -7.05 -10.03
C ASP A 22 -14.35 -6.14 -10.18
N ARG A 23 -14.58 -4.91 -10.63
CA ARG A 23 -13.60 -3.84 -10.73
C ARG A 23 -14.07 -2.63 -9.96
N GLY A 24 -13.18 -2.05 -9.17
CA GLY A 24 -13.54 -0.96 -8.28
C GLY A 24 -12.36 -0.12 -7.86
N THR A 25 -12.55 0.57 -6.75
CA THR A 25 -11.54 1.38 -6.07
C THR A 25 -11.49 1.04 -4.60
N ILE A 26 -10.31 1.18 -4.03
CA ILE A 26 -10.06 1.04 -2.60
C ILE A 26 -9.32 2.28 -2.11
N ASN A 27 -9.63 2.70 -0.91
CA ASN A 27 -8.91 3.74 -0.18
C ASN A 27 -8.27 3.07 1.04
N LEU A 28 -6.94 3.07 1.08
CA LEU A 28 -6.14 2.49 2.16
C LEU A 28 -5.70 3.59 3.13
N CYS A 29 -5.58 3.27 4.41
CA CYS A 29 -4.97 4.17 5.39
C CYS A 29 -3.52 4.50 5.00
N SER A 30 -3.12 5.76 5.17
CA SER A 30 -1.78 6.23 4.82
C SER A 30 -0.76 6.10 5.96
N LEU A 31 -1.21 5.75 7.16
CA LEU A 31 -0.37 5.56 8.32
C LEU A 31 0.20 4.14 8.34
N PHE A 32 1.48 4.00 8.69
CA PHE A 32 2.09 2.69 8.86
C PHE A 32 1.43 1.96 10.05
N GLU A 33 1.25 0.63 9.95
CA GLU A 33 0.48 -0.20 10.91
C GLU A 33 -1.03 0.12 11.02
N CYS A 34 -1.59 0.89 10.07
CA CYS A 34 -3.03 1.15 9.99
C CYS A 34 -3.65 0.28 8.88
N PHE A 35 -4.58 -0.60 9.26
CA PHE A 35 -5.21 -1.56 8.34
C PHE A 35 -6.60 -1.12 7.86
N ASP A 36 -7.06 0.04 8.30
CA ASP A 36 -8.34 0.59 7.91
C ASP A 36 -8.37 0.87 6.41
N HIS A 37 -9.48 0.47 5.80
CA HIS A 37 -9.73 0.69 4.38
C HIS A 37 -11.21 0.62 4.10
N TYR A 38 -11.63 1.22 2.99
CA TYR A 38 -12.93 0.97 2.40
C TYR A 38 -12.78 0.74 0.89
N SER A 39 -13.66 -0.09 0.34
CA SER A 39 -13.75 -0.35 -1.09
C SER A 39 -15.18 -0.09 -1.57
N ASN A 40 -15.33 0.35 -2.82
CA ASN A 40 -16.66 0.54 -3.42
C ASN A 40 -17.30 -0.77 -3.91
N ILE A 41 -16.53 -1.86 -3.87
CA ILE A 41 -16.96 -3.23 -4.19
C ILE A 41 -16.75 -4.11 -2.96
N ASP A 42 -17.52 -5.19 -2.85
CA ASP A 42 -17.25 -6.22 -1.85
C ASP A 42 -16.04 -7.05 -2.28
N ILE A 43 -15.13 -7.30 -1.33
CA ILE A 43 -13.95 -8.12 -1.55
C ILE A 43 -14.07 -9.29 -0.57
N LYS A 44 -14.13 -10.52 -1.08
CA LYS A 44 -14.22 -11.69 -0.20
C LYS A 44 -12.91 -11.92 0.55
N THR A 45 -13.01 -12.49 1.74
CA THR A 45 -11.83 -12.94 2.51
C THR A 45 -11.00 -13.91 1.68
N ASN A 46 -9.67 -13.82 1.79
CA ASN A 46 -8.68 -14.61 1.05
C ASN A 46 -8.58 -14.33 -0.46
N THR A 47 -9.36 -13.40 -1.01
CA THR A 47 -9.21 -12.96 -2.40
C THR A 47 -7.85 -12.29 -2.61
N ILE A 48 -7.15 -12.68 -3.66
CA ILE A 48 -5.99 -11.94 -4.20
C ILE A 48 -6.55 -10.84 -5.07
N VAL A 49 -6.16 -9.59 -4.78
CA VAL A 49 -6.66 -8.40 -5.46
C VAL A 49 -5.53 -7.82 -6.29
N ASP A 50 -5.81 -7.47 -7.54
CA ASP A 50 -4.86 -6.76 -8.40
C ASP A 50 -5.02 -5.26 -8.18
N PHE A 51 -3.89 -4.56 -8.01
CA PHE A 51 -3.87 -3.13 -7.69
C PHE A 51 -3.23 -2.32 -8.82
N TYR A 52 -3.84 -1.17 -9.12
CA TYR A 52 -3.43 -0.30 -10.20
C TYR A 52 -3.37 1.16 -9.73
N CYS A 53 -2.40 1.90 -10.27
CA CYS A 53 -2.32 3.33 -10.06
C CYS A 53 -3.58 4.03 -10.62
N PRO A 54 -4.29 4.87 -9.84
CA PRO A 54 -5.53 5.49 -10.29
C PRO A 54 -5.34 6.55 -11.38
N LYS A 55 -4.09 7.00 -11.61
CA LYS A 55 -3.76 8.05 -12.59
C LYS A 55 -3.32 7.50 -13.94
N CYS A 56 -2.49 6.46 -13.94
CA CYS A 56 -1.92 5.89 -15.17
C CYS A 56 -2.35 4.43 -15.45
N ASN A 57 -3.10 3.80 -14.54
CA ASN A 57 -3.52 2.40 -14.60
C ASN A 57 -2.37 1.38 -14.74
N GLN A 58 -1.15 1.78 -14.39
CA GLN A 58 -0.04 0.84 -14.30
C GLN A 58 -0.28 -0.13 -13.13
N GLU A 59 -0.05 -1.42 -13.39
CA GLU A 59 -0.11 -2.47 -12.38
C GLU A 59 0.97 -2.27 -11.32
N LEU A 60 0.58 -2.41 -10.06
CA LEU A 60 1.44 -2.21 -8.88
C LEU A 60 1.90 -3.52 -8.24
N THR A 61 1.37 -4.66 -8.71
CA THR A 61 1.80 -6.00 -8.31
C THR A 61 3.26 -6.22 -8.71
N VAL A 62 4.04 -6.80 -7.80
CA VAL A 62 5.45 -7.15 -8.02
C VAL A 62 5.65 -8.67 -7.95
N LYS A 63 6.78 -9.14 -8.46
CA LYS A 63 7.15 -10.57 -8.45
C LYS A 63 7.41 -11.14 -7.06
N GLU A 64 7.59 -10.28 -6.07
CA GLU A 64 7.85 -10.73 -4.70
C GLU A 64 6.58 -11.33 -4.08
N GLU A 65 6.74 -12.48 -3.44
CA GLU A 65 5.65 -13.17 -2.74
C GLU A 65 5.69 -12.86 -1.24
N CYS A 66 4.50 -12.71 -0.66
CA CYS A 66 4.28 -12.54 0.76
C CYS A 66 4.83 -13.74 1.54
N LYS A 67 5.73 -13.48 2.50
CA LYS A 67 6.34 -14.52 3.34
C LYS A 67 5.37 -15.18 4.31
N LEU A 68 4.20 -14.58 4.57
CA LEU A 68 3.19 -15.15 5.47
C LEU A 68 2.17 -16.04 4.76
N CYS A 69 1.76 -15.70 3.53
CA CYS A 69 0.67 -16.40 2.85
C CYS A 69 0.91 -16.75 1.37
N GLY A 70 2.09 -16.45 0.83
CA GLY A 70 2.48 -16.76 -0.55
C GLY A 70 1.73 -15.99 -1.64
N ALA A 71 0.96 -14.96 -1.30
CA ALA A 71 0.29 -14.13 -2.31
C ALA A 71 1.26 -13.09 -2.90
N PRO A 72 1.03 -12.59 -4.13
CA PRO A 72 1.82 -11.49 -4.69
C PRO A 72 1.81 -10.26 -3.79
N MET A 73 2.92 -9.53 -3.76
CA MET A 73 3.01 -8.23 -3.07
C MET A 73 2.66 -7.09 -4.02
N VAL A 74 2.17 -5.99 -3.45
CA VAL A 74 1.87 -4.73 -4.14
C VAL A 74 2.84 -3.68 -3.61
N SER A 75 3.54 -2.94 -4.48
CA SER A 75 4.63 -2.05 -4.04
C SER A 75 4.46 -0.64 -4.58
N PHE A 76 4.68 0.35 -3.70
CA PHE A 76 4.63 1.77 -3.98
C PHE A 76 6.01 2.38 -3.74
N VAL A 77 6.45 3.26 -4.63
CA VAL A 77 7.68 4.05 -4.43
C VAL A 77 7.34 5.32 -3.68
N LEU A 78 8.03 5.59 -2.58
CA LEU A 78 7.82 6.80 -1.79
C LEU A 78 8.64 7.95 -2.37
N LYS A 79 8.06 9.16 -2.37
CA LYS A 79 8.74 10.37 -2.90
C LYS A 79 10.02 10.69 -2.12
N ALA A 80 10.02 10.45 -0.81
CA ALA A 80 11.17 10.68 0.06
C ALA A 80 12.31 9.66 -0.17
N GLY A 81 12.06 8.58 -0.91
CA GLY A 81 12.96 7.45 -1.02
C GLY A 81 12.40 6.20 -0.35
N GLY A 82 12.82 5.04 -0.84
CA GLY A 82 12.31 3.75 -0.39
C GLY A 82 10.98 3.34 -1.02
N ARG A 83 10.45 2.22 -0.52
CA ARG A 83 9.25 1.56 -1.02
C ARG A 83 8.44 1.03 0.15
N VAL A 84 7.12 1.12 0.05
CA VAL A 84 6.21 0.37 0.91
C VAL A 84 5.61 -0.77 0.10
N SER A 85 5.54 -1.95 0.70
CA SER A 85 4.97 -3.15 0.08
C SER A 85 3.89 -3.73 0.99
N ILE A 86 2.74 -4.08 0.42
CA ILE A 86 1.60 -4.68 1.12
C ILE A 86 1.17 -5.98 0.45
N CYS A 87 0.64 -6.92 1.21
CA CYS A 87 0.08 -8.16 0.66
C CYS A 87 -1.18 -7.88 -0.16
N SER A 88 -1.31 -8.48 -1.35
CA SER A 88 -2.50 -8.39 -2.20
C SER A 88 -3.71 -9.16 -1.67
N ARG A 89 -3.51 -10.05 -0.69
CA ARG A 89 -4.57 -10.94 -0.19
C ARG A 89 -5.39 -10.27 0.91
N LYS A 90 -6.70 -10.14 0.71
CA LYS A 90 -7.62 -9.70 1.77
C LYS A 90 -7.56 -10.66 2.97
N GLY A 91 -7.26 -10.10 4.14
CA GLY A 91 -7.11 -10.85 5.40
C GLY A 91 -5.66 -11.15 5.78
N CYS A 92 -4.67 -10.75 4.98
CA CYS A 92 -3.26 -10.82 5.35
C CYS A 92 -2.70 -9.44 5.68
N SER A 93 -2.20 -9.27 6.91
CA SER A 93 -1.65 -8.00 7.42
C SER A 93 -0.16 -7.78 7.08
N ASN A 94 0.45 -8.63 6.24
CA ASN A 94 1.87 -8.48 5.93
C ASN A 94 2.12 -7.21 5.11
N HIS A 95 2.95 -6.32 5.66
CA HIS A 95 3.44 -5.13 4.98
C HIS A 95 4.82 -4.76 5.52
N TYR A 96 5.63 -4.06 4.72
CA TYR A 96 6.95 -3.60 5.13
C TYR A 96 7.42 -2.38 4.35
N LEU A 97 8.38 -1.67 4.93
CA LEU A 97 9.11 -0.58 4.32
C LEU A 97 10.53 -1.04 3.95
N THR A 98 10.98 -0.71 2.75
CA THR A 98 12.34 -0.96 2.30
C THR A 98 12.98 0.35 1.86
N PHE A 99 14.16 0.65 2.37
CA PHE A 99 14.96 1.80 1.95
C PHE A 99 16.15 1.32 1.13
N GLN A 100 16.54 2.12 0.12
CA GLN A 100 17.69 1.78 -0.73
C GLN A 100 19.02 1.98 0.01
N ASP A 101 19.13 3.07 0.77
CA ASP A 101 20.25 3.33 1.68
C ASP A 101 19.68 3.75 3.04
N LEU A 102 19.53 2.76 3.93
CA LEU A 102 19.01 2.98 5.28
C LEU A 102 19.88 3.98 6.06
N THR A 103 21.19 4.01 5.82
CA THR A 103 22.11 4.92 6.52
C THR A 103 21.84 6.36 6.14
N GLN A 104 21.65 6.62 4.84
CA GLN A 104 21.31 7.95 4.34
C GLN A 104 19.94 8.41 4.87
N GLU A 105 18.93 7.55 4.83
CA GLU A 105 17.58 7.91 5.29
C GLU A 105 17.51 8.13 6.82
N LEU A 106 18.21 7.30 7.60
CA LEU A 106 18.36 7.53 9.05
C LEU A 106 19.10 8.85 9.32
N SER A 107 20.17 9.14 8.58
CA SER A 107 20.91 10.40 8.75
C SER A 107 20.03 11.62 8.46
N ARG A 108 19.17 11.57 7.42
CA ARG A 108 18.18 12.63 7.15
C ARG A 108 17.20 12.79 8.30
N PHE A 109 16.66 11.68 8.81
CA PHE A 109 15.75 11.70 9.95
C PHE A 109 16.39 12.35 11.19
N TYR A 110 17.61 11.94 11.58
CA TYR A 110 18.30 12.55 12.73
C TYR A 110 18.59 14.04 12.53
N ASN A 111 18.97 14.46 11.33
CA ASN A 111 19.23 15.86 11.02
C ASN A 111 17.94 16.72 11.01
N GLU A 112 16.82 16.16 10.58
CA GLU A 112 15.53 16.88 10.48
C GLU A 112 14.83 17.00 11.85
N TYR A 113 15.05 16.06 12.75
CA TYR A 113 14.42 16.02 14.08
C TYR A 113 15.36 16.34 15.26
N GLU A 114 16.57 16.87 15.00
CA GLU A 114 17.57 17.32 15.98
C GLU A 114 17.71 16.40 17.23
N LEU A 115 18.08 15.13 17.01
CA LEU A 115 18.52 14.22 18.08
C LEU A 115 20.05 14.09 18.09
#